data_AF-A0A2G9U0V6-F1
#
_entry.id   AF-A0A2G9U0V6-F1
#
_cell.length_a   1.000
_cell.length_b   1.000
_cell.length_c   1.000
_cell.angle_alpha   90.00
_cell.angle_beta   90.00
_cell.angle_gamma   90.00
#
_symmetry.space_group_name_H-M   'P 1'
#
loop_
_entity.id
_entity.type
_entity.pdbx_description
1 polymer ?
#
loop_
_entity_poly.entity_id
_entity_poly.type
_entity_poly.pdbx_seq_one_letter_code
_entity_poly.pdbx_strand_id
1 'polypeptide(L)'
;MSLVGVSTSTLTEFEQQYSLQTAEVTSTIARLPSLPVSERPASVQAVQRVLTDVAELLEQMELAVRDLAAGSAERTKYELRVKSYRNDKRLLDSELEKAIKRLRETADRDELLAYDEAVEMDQQEEQLIANTERLERSSRKIQNAYRMAVETEQIGTEVLGNLSQQRETISRARERMREADVELGRSNRLLNTMIRRYNFLALYEFLIDCSSIERGSQSNH
;
A
#
# COMPACT_ATOMS: atom_id res chain seq x y z
N MET A 1 16.32 -7.86 35.71
CA MET A 1 15.06 -8.62 35.72
C MET A 1 13.94 -7.69 36.15
N SER A 2 13.26 -7.04 35.21
CA SER A 2 12.02 -6.30 35.46
C SER A 2 11.04 -6.61 34.33
N LEU A 3 10.49 -7.83 34.38
CA LEU A 3 9.31 -8.17 33.59
C LEU A 3 8.16 -7.39 34.25
N VAL A 4 7.89 -6.21 33.70
CA VAL A 4 6.74 -5.39 34.05
C VAL A 4 5.51 -6.23 33.68
N GLY A 5 4.89 -6.82 34.69
CA GLY A 5 3.55 -7.37 34.55
C GLY A 5 2.62 -6.23 34.19
N VAL A 6 2.19 -6.19 32.93
CA VAL A 6 1.02 -5.42 32.53
C VAL A 6 -0.12 -5.95 33.40
N SER A 7 -0.49 -5.14 34.39
CA SER A 7 -1.41 -5.52 35.46
C SER A 7 -2.81 -5.47 34.89
N THR A 8 -3.67 -6.41 35.25
CA THR A 8 -5.09 -6.46 34.85
C THR A 8 -5.85 -5.14 35.09
N SER A 9 -5.34 -4.27 35.96
CA SER A 9 -5.79 -2.89 36.18
C SER A 9 -5.72 -1.99 34.94
N THR A 10 -4.69 -2.10 34.10
CA THR A 10 -4.55 -1.27 32.89
C THR A 10 -5.58 -1.66 31.83
N LEU A 11 -5.88 -2.96 31.73
CA LEU A 11 -6.94 -3.46 30.84
C LEU A 11 -8.33 -2.98 31.29
N THR A 12 -8.59 -2.88 32.60
CA THR A 12 -9.85 -2.31 33.10
C THR A 12 -9.96 -0.81 32.86
N GLU A 13 -8.85 -0.07 32.95
CA GLU A 13 -8.81 1.35 32.61
C GLU A 13 -9.09 1.58 31.11
N PHE A 14 -8.53 0.74 30.24
CA PHE A 14 -8.83 0.79 28.81
C PHE A 14 -10.29 0.45 28.49
N GLU A 15 -10.90 -0.52 29.19
CA GLU A 15 -12.34 -0.81 29.06
C GLU A 15 -13.19 0.40 29.46
N GLN A 16 -12.82 1.09 30.55
CA GLN A 16 -13.51 2.29 30.99
C GLN A 16 -13.37 3.44 29.98
N GLN A 17 -12.15 3.69 29.49
CA GLN A 17 -11.89 4.70 28.46
C GLN A 17 -12.66 4.42 27.17
N TYR A 18 -12.68 3.16 26.72
CA TYR A 18 -13.43 2.75 25.53
C TYR A 18 -14.92 3.03 25.70
N SER A 19 -15.50 2.72 26.87
CA SER A 19 -16.92 2.97 27.15
C SER A 19 -17.29 4.46 27.17
N LEU A 20 -16.40 5.30 27.69
CA LEU A 20 -16.60 6.75 27.74
C LEU A 20 -16.53 7.36 26.34
N GLN A 21 -15.51 6.99 25.56
CA GLN A 21 -15.32 7.50 24.20
C GLN A 21 -16.43 7.04 23.26
N THR A 22 -16.88 5.78 23.35
CA THR A 22 -18.02 5.31 22.54
C THR A 22 -19.33 6.00 22.93
N ALA A 23 -19.59 6.21 24.22
CA ALA A 23 -20.75 6.98 24.66
C ALA A 23 -20.71 8.45 24.17
N GLU A 24 -19.53 9.07 24.18
CA GLU A 24 -19.31 10.41 23.64
C GLU A 24 -19.59 10.46 22.13
N VAL A 25 -19.05 9.50 21.36
CA VAL A 25 -19.29 9.35 19.91
C VAL A 25 -20.77 9.18 19.61
N THR A 26 -21.46 8.27 20.30
CA THR A 26 -22.89 8.05 20.08
C THR A 26 -23.73 9.28 20.45
N SER A 27 -23.39 9.98 21.53
CA SER A 27 -24.08 11.21 21.97
C SER A 27 -23.89 12.35 20.98
N THR A 28 -22.67 12.54 20.47
CA THR A 28 -22.39 13.56 19.46
C THR A 28 -23.04 13.21 18.12
N ILE A 29 -23.02 11.94 17.70
CA ILE A 29 -23.74 11.48 16.49
C ILE A 29 -25.25 11.72 16.63
N ALA A 30 -25.84 11.48 17.79
CA ALA A 30 -27.26 11.74 18.04
C ALA A 30 -27.58 13.25 18.06
N ARG A 31 -26.63 14.10 18.46
CA ARG A 31 -26.78 15.56 18.47
C ARG A 31 -26.56 16.19 17.09
N LEU A 32 -25.73 15.61 16.22
CA LEU A 32 -25.44 16.10 14.86
C LEU A 32 -26.66 16.66 14.08
N PRO A 33 -27.83 15.98 14.03
CA PRO A 33 -29.00 16.50 13.30
C PRO A 33 -29.65 17.75 13.94
N SER A 34 -29.44 17.97 15.24
CA SER A 34 -30.00 19.11 15.99
C SER A 34 -29.12 20.36 15.97
N LEU A 35 -27.85 20.25 15.57
CA LEU A 35 -26.92 21.37 15.53
C LEU A 35 -27.10 22.26 14.29
N PRO A 36 -26.79 23.58 14.39
CA PRO A 36 -26.84 24.51 13.27
C PRO A 36 -25.80 24.15 12.19
N VAL A 37 -26.12 24.43 10.93
CA VAL A 37 -25.35 24.01 9.74
C VAL A 37 -23.87 24.42 9.81
N SER A 38 -23.55 25.55 10.44
CA SER A 38 -22.19 26.04 10.65
C SER A 38 -21.34 25.19 11.61
N GLU A 39 -21.96 24.55 12.60
CA GLU A 39 -21.27 23.79 13.66
C GLU A 39 -21.24 22.27 13.38
N ARG A 40 -22.05 21.81 12.42
CA ARG A 40 -22.05 20.42 11.93
C ARG A 40 -20.67 19.92 11.46
N PRO A 41 -19.92 20.63 10.59
CA PRO A 41 -18.61 20.14 10.14
C PRO A 41 -17.57 20.05 11.27
N ALA A 42 -17.60 21.00 12.21
CA ALA A 42 -16.73 20.97 13.39
C ALA A 42 -17.06 19.78 14.30
N SER A 43 -18.35 19.51 14.50
CA SER A 43 -18.82 18.36 15.29
C SER A 43 -18.47 17.02 14.63
N VAL A 44 -18.61 16.92 13.30
CA VAL A 44 -18.18 15.72 12.53
C VAL A 44 -16.68 15.50 12.68
N GLN A 45 -15.88 16.57 12.56
CA GLN A 45 -14.42 16.46 12.73
C GLN A 45 -14.03 16.06 14.16
N ALA A 46 -14.75 16.54 15.18
CA ALA A 46 -14.56 16.12 16.56
C ALA A 46 -14.84 14.62 16.72
N VAL A 47 -15.94 14.10 16.17
CA VAL A 47 -16.27 12.67 16.21
C VAL A 47 -15.20 11.83 15.49
N GLN A 48 -14.69 12.29 14.35
CA GLN A 48 -13.61 11.60 13.62
C GLN A 48 -12.31 11.52 14.44
N ARG A 49 -11.98 12.57 15.20
CA ARG A 49 -10.84 12.55 16.12
C ARG A 49 -11.05 11.51 17.22
N VAL A 50 -12.19 11.53 17.90
CA VAL A 50 -12.49 10.55 18.96
C VAL A 50 -12.50 9.11 18.41
N LEU A 51 -12.99 8.87 17.18
CA LEU A 51 -12.91 7.57 16.53
C LEU A 51 -11.49 7.12 16.19
N THR A 52 -10.58 8.07 15.98
CA THR A 52 -9.14 7.80 15.80
C THR A 52 -8.51 7.44 17.15
N ASP A 53 -8.82 8.17 18.20
CA ASP A 53 -8.36 7.88 19.57
C ASP A 53 -8.85 6.50 20.04
N VAL A 54 -10.08 6.11 19.72
CA VAL A 54 -10.61 4.76 19.97
C VAL A 54 -9.83 3.70 19.20
N ALA A 55 -9.36 4.00 17.99
CA ALA A 55 -8.54 3.07 17.21
C ALA A 55 -7.17 2.84 17.86
N GLU A 56 -6.53 3.91 18.30
CA GLU A 56 -5.25 3.86 19.03
C GLU A 56 -5.40 3.11 20.35
N LEU A 57 -6.49 3.35 21.10
CA LEU A 57 -6.82 2.63 22.33
C LEU A 57 -7.00 1.13 22.07
N LEU A 58 -7.69 0.75 20.99
CA LEU A 58 -7.86 -0.67 20.63
C LEU A 58 -6.53 -1.33 20.25
N GLU A 59 -5.61 -0.62 19.59
CA GLU A 59 -4.27 -1.12 19.29
C GLU A 59 -3.44 -1.33 20.57
N GLN A 60 -3.51 -0.40 21.52
CA GLN A 60 -2.86 -0.53 22.83
C GLN A 60 -3.44 -1.71 23.63
N MET A 61 -4.76 -1.91 23.59
CA MET A 61 -5.40 -3.08 24.19
C MET A 61 -4.92 -4.39 23.54
N GLU A 62 -4.73 -4.44 22.22
CA GLU A 62 -4.19 -5.63 21.55
C GLU A 62 -2.76 -5.95 21.97
N LEU A 63 -1.92 -4.93 22.11
CA LEU A 63 -0.55 -5.10 22.58
C LEU A 63 -0.52 -5.60 24.03
N ALA A 64 -1.33 -5.00 24.91
CA ALA A 64 -1.46 -5.44 26.29
C ALA A 64 -2.01 -6.88 26.41
N VAL A 65 -2.92 -7.29 25.52
CA VAL A 65 -3.45 -8.66 25.47
C VAL A 65 -2.43 -9.66 24.93
N ARG A 66 -1.52 -9.24 24.03
CA ARG A 66 -0.43 -10.09 23.53
C ARG A 66 0.64 -10.36 24.60
N ASP A 67 0.85 -9.41 25.51
CA ASP A 67 1.77 -9.54 26.64
C ASP A 67 1.26 -10.52 27.72
N LEU A 68 -0.02 -10.91 27.68
CA LEU A 68 -0.59 -11.95 28.53
C LEU A 68 -0.10 -13.35 28.13
N ALA A 69 0.11 -14.20 29.14
CA ALA A 69 0.58 -15.57 28.98
C ALA A 69 -0.25 -16.34 27.93
N ALA A 70 0.44 -16.95 26.97
CA ALA A 70 -0.19 -17.70 25.89
C ALA A 70 -1.03 -18.87 26.46
N GLY A 71 -2.31 -18.92 26.10
CA GLY A 71 -3.25 -19.97 26.54
C GLY A 71 -4.00 -19.68 27.84
N SER A 72 -3.89 -18.49 28.43
CA SER A 72 -4.70 -18.13 29.61
C SER A 72 -6.16 -17.86 29.23
N ALA A 73 -7.11 -18.24 30.11
CA ALA A 73 -8.53 -17.94 29.94
C ALA A 73 -8.82 -16.43 29.86
N GLU A 74 -7.99 -15.61 30.51
CA GLU A 74 -8.07 -14.15 30.48
C GLU A 74 -7.73 -13.60 29.10
N ARG A 75 -6.69 -14.13 28.46
CA ARG A 75 -6.31 -13.74 27.09
C ARG A 75 -7.43 -14.03 26.11
N THR A 76 -8.03 -15.22 26.15
CA THR A 76 -9.16 -15.56 25.28
C THR A 76 -10.37 -14.65 25.50
N LYS A 77 -10.65 -14.27 26.75
CA LYS A 77 -11.73 -13.32 27.09
C LYS A 77 -11.48 -11.93 26.51
N TYR A 78 -10.27 -11.38 26.68
CA TYR A 78 -9.94 -10.05 26.17
C TYR A 78 -9.78 -10.03 24.64
N GLU A 79 -9.25 -11.09 24.02
CA GLU A 79 -9.22 -11.23 22.55
C GLU A 79 -10.62 -11.20 21.93
N LEU A 80 -11.61 -11.85 22.58
CA LEU A 80 -13.00 -11.81 22.12
C LEU A 80 -13.60 -10.41 22.28
N ARG A 81 -13.34 -9.73 23.40
CA ARG A 81 -13.80 -8.37 23.66
C ARG A 81 -13.23 -7.35 22.68
N VAL A 82 -11.92 -7.40 22.42
CA VAL A 82 -11.28 -6.51 21.44
C VAL A 82 -11.83 -6.74 20.04
N LYS A 83 -12.12 -7.99 19.66
CA LYS A 83 -12.81 -8.29 18.39
C LYS A 83 -14.23 -7.69 18.35
N SER A 84 -14.98 -7.75 19.45
CA SER A 84 -16.30 -7.10 19.55
C SER A 84 -16.18 -5.58 19.38
N TYR A 85 -15.27 -4.95 20.12
CA TYR A 85 -15.06 -3.50 20.07
C TYR A 85 -14.61 -3.00 18.70
N ARG A 86 -13.86 -3.81 17.94
CA ARG A 86 -13.54 -3.53 16.52
C ARG A 86 -14.77 -3.55 15.63
N ASN A 87 -15.68 -4.49 15.84
CA ASN A 87 -16.93 -4.53 15.09
C ASN A 87 -17.83 -3.35 15.46
N ASP A 88 -17.92 -3.00 16.75
CA ASP A 88 -18.69 -1.85 17.22
C ASP A 88 -18.15 -0.54 16.65
N LYS A 89 -16.81 -0.36 16.60
CA LYS A 89 -16.19 0.79 15.92
C LYS A 89 -16.60 0.88 14.45
N ARG A 90 -16.58 -0.23 13.72
CA ARG A 90 -17.00 -0.26 12.29
C ARG A 90 -18.47 0.13 12.12
N LEU A 91 -19.32 -0.27 13.05
CA LEU A 91 -20.72 0.16 13.05
C LEU A 91 -20.84 1.67 13.27
N LEU A 92 -20.13 2.22 14.26
CA LEU A 92 -20.10 3.65 14.54
C LEU A 92 -19.55 4.48 13.36
N ASP A 93 -18.49 4.00 12.69
CA ASP A 93 -17.97 4.61 11.45
C ASP A 93 -19.07 4.66 10.37
N SER A 94 -19.83 3.58 10.20
CA SER A 94 -20.92 3.52 9.21
C SER A 94 -22.12 4.41 9.58
N GLU A 95 -22.41 4.58 10.87
CA GLU A 95 -23.47 5.47 11.35
C GLU A 95 -23.10 6.93 11.16
N LEU A 96 -21.83 7.30 11.42
CA LEU A 96 -21.32 8.63 11.15
C LEU A 96 -21.40 8.95 9.65
N GLU A 97 -20.97 8.04 8.76
CA GLU A 97 -21.10 8.25 7.32
C GLU A 97 -22.55 8.43 6.86
N LYS A 98 -23.48 7.64 7.40
CA LYS A 98 -24.92 7.79 7.11
C LYS A 98 -25.46 9.12 7.63
N ALA A 99 -25.04 9.55 8.82
CA ALA A 99 -25.41 10.85 9.37
C ALA A 99 -24.88 12.00 8.49
N ILE A 100 -23.63 11.93 8.03
CA ILE A 100 -23.05 12.91 7.10
C ILE A 100 -23.83 12.96 5.78
N LYS A 101 -24.19 11.81 5.20
CA LYS A 101 -24.98 11.75 3.96
C LYS A 101 -26.35 12.39 4.13
N ARG A 102 -27.08 12.06 5.20
CA ARG A 102 -28.37 12.67 5.53
C ARG A 102 -28.25 14.19 5.71
N LEU A 103 -27.19 14.65 6.37
CA LEU A 103 -26.94 16.07 6.58
C LEU A 103 -26.68 16.81 5.26
N ARG A 104 -25.93 16.19 4.33
CA ARG A 104 -25.72 16.74 2.97
C ARG A 104 -27.02 16.80 2.18
N GLU A 105 -27.80 15.72 2.19
CA GLU A 105 -29.11 15.67 1.52
C GLU A 105 -30.08 16.75 2.07
N THR A 106 -30.06 17.01 3.38
CA THR A 106 -30.86 18.11 3.96
C THR A 106 -30.33 19.49 3.61
N ALA A 107 -29.01 19.67 3.51
CA ALA A 107 -28.42 20.95 3.13
C ALA A 107 -28.69 21.26 1.64
N ASP A 108 -28.57 20.27 0.77
CA ASP A 108 -28.90 20.38 -0.66
C ASP A 108 -30.40 20.69 -0.84
N ARG A 109 -31.27 20.11 0.00
CA ARG A 109 -32.70 20.40 0.00
C ARG A 109 -33.03 21.80 0.52
N ASP A 110 -32.39 22.25 1.60
CA ASP A 110 -32.57 23.61 2.11
C ASP A 110 -32.02 24.67 1.14
N GLU A 111 -30.92 24.38 0.43
CA GLU A 111 -30.38 25.25 -0.62
C GLU A 111 -31.34 25.33 -1.83
N LEU A 112 -31.98 24.21 -2.20
CA LEU A 112 -33.02 24.17 -3.23
C LEU A 112 -34.32 24.90 -2.82
N LEU A 113 -34.70 24.88 -1.54
CA LEU A 113 -35.87 25.59 -1.04
C LEU A 113 -35.60 27.09 -0.85
N ALA A 114 -34.39 27.46 -0.40
CA ALA A 114 -33.94 28.85 -0.36
C ALA A 114 -33.78 29.47 -1.77
N TYR A 115 -33.49 28.63 -2.76
CA TYR A 115 -33.50 29.02 -4.17
C TYR A 115 -34.92 29.31 -4.69
N ASP A 116 -35.95 28.64 -4.19
CA ASP A 116 -37.34 28.82 -4.62
C ASP A 116 -37.99 30.08 -4.01
N GLU A 117 -37.65 30.43 -2.76
CA GLU A 117 -38.21 31.60 -2.04
C GLU A 117 -37.57 32.94 -2.45
N ALA A 118 -36.34 32.91 -3.01
CA ALA A 118 -35.64 34.12 -3.49
C ALA A 118 -35.95 34.51 -4.94
N VAL A 119 -36.74 33.71 -5.68
CA VAL A 119 -37.03 33.90 -7.11
C VAL A 119 -38.22 34.85 -7.38
N GLU A 120 -38.98 35.27 -6.37
CA GLU A 120 -39.98 36.33 -6.53
C GLU A 120 -39.35 37.74 -6.46
N MET A 121 -38.85 38.22 -7.60
CA MET A 121 -39.19 39.52 -8.23
C MET A 121 -38.07 40.28 -8.96
N ASP A 122 -36.76 39.98 -8.79
CA ASP A 122 -35.73 40.85 -9.43
C ASP A 122 -34.44 40.16 -9.96
N GLN A 123 -34.30 38.82 -9.90
CA GLN A 123 -33.01 38.14 -10.15
C GLN A 123 -32.86 37.37 -11.48
N GLN A 124 -33.85 37.42 -12.38
CA GLN A 124 -33.78 36.62 -13.62
C GLN A 124 -32.60 37.00 -14.54
N GLU A 125 -32.22 38.28 -14.64
CA GLU A 125 -31.10 38.69 -15.50
C GLU A 125 -29.73 38.38 -14.89
N GLU A 126 -29.53 38.63 -13.59
CA GLU A 126 -28.27 38.30 -12.91
C GLU A 126 -28.02 36.78 -12.84
N GLN A 127 -29.08 35.98 -12.69
CA GLN A 127 -28.99 34.52 -12.71
C GLN A 127 -28.65 33.97 -14.10
N LEU A 128 -29.13 34.59 -15.19
CA LEU A 128 -28.75 34.19 -16.55
C LEU A 128 -27.26 34.48 -16.82
N ILE A 129 -26.74 35.62 -16.34
CA ILE A 129 -25.31 35.96 -16.45
C ILE A 129 -24.47 34.99 -15.61
N ALA A 130 -24.87 34.72 -14.36
CA ALA A 130 -24.16 33.78 -13.48
C ALA A 130 -24.16 32.35 -14.03
N ASN A 131 -25.27 31.90 -14.63
CA ASN A 131 -25.34 30.60 -15.31
C ASN A 131 -24.45 30.55 -16.56
N THR A 132 -24.42 31.63 -17.35
CA THR A 132 -23.54 31.72 -18.53
C THR A 132 -22.07 31.68 -18.14
N GLU A 133 -21.68 32.37 -17.06
CA GLU A 133 -20.31 32.36 -16.56
C GLU A 133 -19.92 30.98 -16.00
N ARG A 134 -20.83 30.31 -15.27
CA ARG A 134 -20.63 28.94 -14.80
C ARG A 134 -20.47 27.97 -15.97
N LEU A 135 -21.28 28.11 -17.02
CA LEU A 135 -21.20 27.30 -18.23
C LEU A 135 -19.87 27.53 -18.96
N GLU A 136 -19.41 28.78 -19.08
CA GLU A 136 -18.14 29.11 -19.73
C GLU A 136 -16.96 28.53 -18.94
N ARG A 137 -16.96 28.65 -17.61
CA ARG A 137 -15.94 28.03 -16.75
C ARG A 137 -15.95 26.50 -16.89
N SER A 138 -17.13 25.88 -16.93
CA SER A 138 -17.27 24.43 -17.13
C SER A 138 -16.75 24.00 -18.50
N SER A 139 -17.08 24.75 -19.55
CA SER A 139 -16.59 24.53 -20.91
C SER A 139 -15.06 24.61 -20.98
N ARG A 140 -14.46 25.65 -20.39
CA ARG A 140 -12.99 25.78 -20.30
C ARG A 140 -12.35 24.61 -19.52
N LYS A 141 -12.98 24.17 -18.43
CA LYS A 141 -12.51 22.99 -17.67
C LYS A 141 -12.58 21.72 -18.52
N ILE A 142 -13.66 21.50 -19.27
CA ILE A 142 -13.82 20.35 -20.15
C ILE A 142 -12.80 20.39 -21.28
N GLN A 143 -12.57 21.55 -21.91
CA GLN A 143 -11.55 21.71 -22.94
C GLN A 143 -10.14 21.43 -22.40
N ASN A 144 -9.83 21.92 -21.20
CA ASN A 144 -8.55 21.64 -20.55
C ASN A 144 -8.41 20.15 -20.20
N ALA A 145 -9.46 19.52 -19.67
CA ALA A 145 -9.46 18.09 -19.36
C ALA A 145 -9.30 17.25 -20.63
N TYR A 146 -9.96 17.63 -21.73
CA TYR A 146 -9.81 16.97 -23.03
C TYR A 146 -8.38 17.10 -23.55
N ARG A 147 -7.78 18.30 -23.50
CA ARG A 147 -6.38 18.50 -23.89
C ARG A 147 -5.44 17.65 -23.05
N MET A 148 -5.62 17.64 -21.73
CA MET A 148 -4.82 16.81 -20.82
C MET A 148 -4.99 15.31 -21.15
N ALA A 149 -6.21 14.85 -21.43
CA ALA A 149 -6.45 13.46 -21.80
C ALA A 149 -5.69 13.08 -23.09
N VAL A 150 -5.72 13.93 -24.11
CA VAL A 150 -4.98 13.71 -25.36
C VAL A 150 -3.46 13.71 -25.13
N GLU A 151 -2.94 14.64 -24.32
CA GLU A 151 -1.52 14.66 -23.94
C GLU A 151 -1.13 13.37 -23.19
N THR A 152 -1.98 12.87 -22.27
CA THR A 152 -1.72 11.61 -21.57
C THR A 152 -1.79 10.39 -22.47
N GLU A 153 -2.65 10.39 -23.50
CA GLU A 153 -2.72 9.32 -24.51
C GLU A 153 -1.45 9.27 -25.35
N GLN A 154 -0.93 10.44 -25.75
CA GLN A 154 0.33 10.55 -26.48
C GLN A 154 1.51 10.03 -25.66
N ILE A 155 1.63 10.46 -24.40
CA ILE A 155 2.66 9.96 -23.47
C ILE A 155 2.52 8.45 -23.28
N GLY A 156 1.29 7.95 -23.10
CA GLY A 156 1.03 6.51 -22.97
C GLY A 156 1.49 5.72 -24.19
N THR A 157 1.25 6.24 -25.39
CA THR A 157 1.69 5.64 -26.65
C THR A 157 3.22 5.61 -26.76
N GLU A 158 3.89 6.70 -26.39
CA GLU A 158 5.36 6.77 -26.37
C GLU A 158 5.95 5.78 -25.36
N VAL A 159 5.40 5.70 -24.15
CA VAL A 159 5.83 4.76 -23.12
C VAL A 159 5.68 3.31 -23.60
N LEU A 160 4.57 2.95 -24.23
CA LEU A 160 4.38 1.61 -24.82
C LEU A 160 5.39 1.32 -25.94
N GLY A 161 5.70 2.32 -26.76
CA GLY A 161 6.76 2.24 -27.78
C GLY A 161 8.12 1.94 -27.16
N ASN A 162 8.50 2.72 -26.14
CA ASN A 162 9.75 2.54 -25.40
C ASN A 162 9.84 1.17 -24.72
N LEU A 163 8.76 0.71 -24.08
CA LEU A 163 8.71 -0.61 -23.45
C LEU A 163 8.85 -1.75 -24.48
N SER A 164 8.25 -1.60 -25.66
CA SER A 164 8.42 -2.57 -26.75
C SER A 164 9.88 -2.64 -27.22
N GLN A 165 10.54 -1.50 -27.41
CA GLN A 165 11.95 -1.43 -27.78
C GLN A 165 12.87 -2.01 -26.68
N GLN A 166 12.57 -1.73 -25.42
CA GLN A 166 13.29 -2.31 -24.28
C GLN A 166 13.13 -3.83 -24.25
N ARG A 167 11.91 -4.36 -24.48
CA ARG A 167 11.65 -5.80 -24.56
C ARG A 167 12.50 -6.44 -25.66
N GLU A 168 12.57 -5.82 -26.83
CA GLU A 168 13.40 -6.31 -27.94
C GLU A 168 14.89 -6.29 -27.57
N THR A 169 15.37 -5.22 -26.93
CA THR A 169 16.76 -5.10 -26.47
C THR A 169 17.11 -6.22 -25.48
N ILE A 170 16.23 -6.49 -24.52
CA ILE A 170 16.39 -7.59 -23.56
C ILE A 170 16.39 -8.95 -24.27
N SER A 171 15.49 -9.14 -25.25
CA SER A 171 15.43 -10.36 -26.04
C SER A 171 16.73 -10.60 -26.81
N ARG A 172 17.27 -9.57 -27.48
CA ARG A 172 18.55 -9.65 -28.19
C ARG A 172 19.74 -9.86 -27.25
N ALA A 173 19.71 -9.30 -26.03
CA ALA A 173 20.73 -9.52 -25.03
C ALA A 173 20.71 -10.97 -24.51
N ARG A 174 19.51 -11.54 -24.28
CA ARG A 174 19.33 -12.94 -23.89
C ARG A 174 19.81 -13.91 -24.97
N GLU A 175 19.51 -13.64 -26.24
CA GLU A 175 19.98 -14.50 -27.33
C GLU A 175 21.51 -14.48 -27.42
N ARG A 176 22.13 -13.30 -27.40
CA ARG A 176 23.60 -13.17 -27.37
C ARG A 176 24.24 -13.88 -26.17
N MET A 177 23.62 -13.81 -25.00
CA MET A 177 24.09 -14.53 -23.82
C MET A 177 24.02 -16.05 -24.02
N ARG A 178 22.92 -16.55 -24.58
CA ARG A 178 22.74 -17.97 -24.89
C ARG A 178 23.76 -18.46 -25.93
N GLU A 179 24.03 -17.67 -26.96
CA GLU A 179 25.09 -17.95 -27.95
C GLU A 179 26.47 -18.00 -27.27
N ALA A 180 26.79 -17.01 -26.42
CA ALA A 180 28.02 -16.98 -25.67
C ALA A 180 28.17 -18.20 -24.73
N ASP A 181 27.10 -18.65 -24.07
CA ASP A 181 27.12 -19.86 -23.24
C ASP A 181 27.44 -21.12 -24.06
N VAL A 182 26.91 -21.22 -25.28
CA VAL A 182 27.21 -22.33 -26.20
C VAL A 182 28.68 -22.29 -26.64
N GLU A 183 29.20 -21.10 -26.98
CA GLU A 183 30.61 -20.92 -27.34
C GLU A 183 31.57 -21.19 -26.19
N LEU A 184 31.25 -20.75 -24.97
CA LEU A 184 31.99 -21.06 -23.75
C LEU A 184 31.98 -22.56 -23.48
N GLY A 185 30.84 -23.24 -23.68
CA GLY A 185 30.75 -24.69 -23.58
C GLY A 185 31.65 -25.43 -24.56
N ARG A 186 31.73 -24.96 -25.82
CA ARG A 186 32.66 -25.51 -26.82
C ARG A 186 34.12 -25.24 -26.45
N SER A 187 34.44 -24.01 -26.05
CA SER A 187 35.78 -23.62 -25.61
C SER A 187 36.24 -24.45 -24.40
N ASN A 188 35.37 -24.70 -23.43
CA ASN A 188 35.67 -25.54 -22.26
C ASN A 188 35.93 -27.01 -22.67
N ARG A 189 35.19 -27.57 -23.63
CA ARG A 189 35.48 -28.91 -24.17
C ARG A 189 36.84 -28.97 -24.87
N LEU A 190 37.18 -27.96 -25.68
CA LEU A 190 38.48 -27.87 -26.34
C LEU A 190 39.61 -27.75 -25.30
N LEU A 191 39.46 -26.87 -24.30
CA LEU A 191 40.42 -26.73 -23.21
C LEU A 191 40.61 -28.03 -22.43
N ASN A 192 39.53 -28.74 -22.07
CA ASN A 192 39.65 -30.04 -21.42
C ASN A 192 40.38 -31.08 -22.29
N THR A 193 40.19 -31.03 -23.60
CA THR A 193 40.93 -31.89 -24.54
C THR A 193 42.41 -31.52 -24.58
N MET A 194 42.74 -30.23 -24.59
CA MET A 194 44.12 -29.74 -24.51
C MET A 194 44.79 -30.13 -23.19
N ILE A 195 44.12 -29.96 -22.06
CA ILE A 195 44.62 -30.34 -20.73
C ILE A 195 44.90 -31.85 -20.69
N ARG A 196 43.99 -32.68 -21.22
CA ARG A 196 44.22 -34.13 -21.31
C ARG A 196 45.43 -34.48 -22.17
N ARG A 197 45.57 -33.83 -23.33
CA ARG A 197 46.74 -34.03 -24.20
C ARG A 197 48.04 -33.59 -23.54
N TYR A 198 48.04 -32.46 -22.86
CA TYR A 198 49.19 -31.96 -22.12
C TYR A 198 49.60 -32.92 -21.00
N ASN A 199 48.65 -33.39 -20.19
CA ASN A 199 48.92 -34.36 -19.13
C ASN A 199 49.48 -35.68 -19.69
N PHE A 200 48.98 -36.15 -20.84
CA PHE A 200 49.48 -37.35 -21.49
C PHE A 200 50.92 -37.16 -22.00
N LEU A 201 51.22 -36.00 -22.61
CA LEU A 201 52.57 -35.65 -23.03
C LEU A 201 53.55 -35.57 -21.85
N ALA A 202 53.14 -34.91 -20.75
CA ALA A 202 53.95 -34.78 -19.54
C ALA A 202 54.26 -36.14 -18.87
N LEU A 203 53.29 -37.05 -18.83
CA LEU A 203 53.52 -38.42 -18.34
C LEU A 203 54.50 -39.19 -19.22
N TYR A 204 54.45 -38.99 -20.54
CA TYR A 204 55.35 -39.64 -21.47
C TYR A 204 56.80 -39.15 -21.30
N GLU A 205 56.99 -37.85 -21.11
CA GLU A 205 58.30 -37.24 -20.81
C GLU A 205 58.87 -37.78 -19.48
N PHE A 206 58.04 -37.85 -18.43
CA PHE A 206 58.44 -38.43 -17.14
C PHE A 206 58.85 -39.91 -17.23
N LEU A 207 58.14 -40.71 -18.05
CA LEU A 207 58.49 -42.10 -18.32
C LEU A 207 59.82 -42.25 -19.08
N ILE A 208 60.08 -41.36 -20.04
CA ILE A 208 61.35 -41.34 -20.79
C ILE A 208 62.53 -40.98 -19.87
N ASP A 209 62.35 -40.01 -18.97
CA ASP A 209 63.36 -39.63 -17.99
C ASP A 209 63.64 -40.76 -17.01
N CYS A 210 62.60 -41.41 -16.47
CA CYS A 210 62.74 -42.57 -15.58
C CYS A 210 63.50 -43.72 -16.26
N SER A 211 63.17 -44.05 -17.51
CA SER A 211 63.84 -45.11 -18.26
C SER A 211 65.23 -44.73 -18.79
N SER A 212 65.57 -43.44 -18.85
CA SER A 212 66.95 -42.96 -19.08
C SER A 212 67.79 -43.04 -17.80
N ILE A 213 67.21 -42.76 -16.63
CA ILE A 213 67.86 -42.92 -15.32
C ILE A 213 68.17 -44.40 -15.04
N GLU A 214 67.23 -45.31 -15.29
CA GLU A 214 67.46 -46.76 -15.13
C GLU A 214 68.59 -47.28 -16.03
N ARG A 215 68.65 -46.80 -17.29
CA ARG A 215 69.75 -47.15 -18.20
C ARG A 215 71.09 -46.52 -17.81
N GLY A 216 71.10 -45.30 -17.28
CA GLY A 216 72.31 -44.66 -16.74
C GLY A 216 72.84 -45.37 -15.48
N SER A 217 71.96 -45.93 -14.65
CA SER A 217 72.33 -46.69 -13.45
C SER A 217 72.96 -48.05 -13.78
N GLN A 218 72.59 -48.70 -14.88
CA GLN A 218 73.20 -49.97 -15.31
C GLN A 218 74.56 -49.81 -16.01
N SER A 219 74.92 -48.60 -16.45
CA SER A 219 76.21 -48.31 -17.12
C SER A 219 77.36 -47.96 -16.16
N ASN A 220 77.09 -47.74 -14.87
CA ASN A 220 78.08 -47.35 -13.85
C ASN A 220 78.42 -48.49 -12.85
N HIS A 221 78.14 -49.74 -13.24
CA HIS A 221 78.69 -50.95 -12.61
C HIS A 221 79.45 -51.75 -13.66
#